data_AF-A0A3C0FL94-F1
#
_entry.id   AF-A0A3C0FL94-F1
#
_cell.length_a   1.000
_cell.length_b   1.000
_cell.length_c   1.000
_cell.angle_alpha   90.00
_cell.angle_beta   90.00
_cell.angle_gamma   90.00
#
_symmetry.space_group_name_H-M   'P 1'
#
loop_
_entity.id
_entity.type
_entity.pdbx_description
1 polymer ?
#
loop_
_entity_poly.entity_id
_entity_poly.type
_entity_poly.pdbx_seq_one_letter_code
_entity_poly.pdbx_strand_id
1 'polypeptide(L)' 'PYSELFVIDDQGKLHGTITLTDLRHAAFDPNLGDEVTAGEVARSKPPVLYRTDNIEKAIKLMEQT' A
#
# COMPACT_ATOMS: atom_id res chain seq x y z
N PRO A 1 -10.53 -4.85 -12.32
CA PRO A 1 -10.38 -4.25 -10.98
C PRO A 1 -8.91 -4.31 -10.54
N TYR A 2 -8.34 -3.21 -10.05
CA TYR A 2 -6.96 -3.19 -9.54
C TYR A 2 -6.87 -4.00 -8.23
N SER A 3 -5.82 -4.81 -8.07
CA SER A 3 -5.59 -5.61 -6.85
C SER A 3 -5.02 -4.79 -5.69
N GLU A 4 -4.42 -3.64 -6.01
CA GLU A 4 -3.72 -2.77 -5.08
C GLU A 4 -3.83 -1.31 -5.55
N LEU A 5 -3.96 -0.38 -4.60
CA LEU A 5 -3.90 1.05 -4.79
C LEU A 5 -2.63 1.60 -4.16
N PHE A 6 -1.97 2.54 -4.83
CA PHE A 6 -0.80 3.25 -4.31
C PHE A 6 -1.25 4.60 -3.74
N VAL A 7 -0.88 4.87 -2.50
CA VAL A 7 -1.19 6.13 -1.82
C VAL A 7 0.04 7.03 -1.91
N ILE A 8 -0.14 8.20 -2.50
CA ILE A 8 0.91 9.20 -2.70
C ILE A 8 0.64 10.38 -1.76
N ASP A 9 1.68 10.87 -1.10
CA ASP A 9 1.61 12.03 -0.23
C ASP A 9 1.61 13.37 -1.01
N ASP A 10 1.49 14.48 -0.28
CA ASP A 10 1.50 15.84 -0.83
C ASP A 10 2.82 16.24 -1.49
N GLN A 11 3.91 15.50 -1.20
CA GLN A 11 5.23 15.68 -1.79
C GLN A 11 5.48 14.75 -3.00
N GLY A 12 4.47 13.98 -3.41
CA GLY A 12 4.57 13.05 -4.54
C GLY A 12 5.32 11.75 -4.21
N LYS A 13 5.57 11.45 -2.94
CA LYS A 13 6.24 10.23 -2.49
C LYS A 13 5.21 9.15 -2.14
N LEU A 14 5.60 7.89 -2.33
CA LEU A 14 4.80 6.76 -1.89
C LEU A 14 4.64 6.76 -0.37
N HIS A 15 3.41 6.97 0.09
CA HIS A 15 2.99 6.86 1.49
C HIS A 15 2.79 5.38 1.88
N GLY A 16 2.15 4.61 0.99
CA GLY A 16 1.91 3.19 1.20
C GLY A 16 1.02 2.56 0.13
N THR A 17 0.53 1.36 0.39
CA THR A 17 -0.44 0.69 -0.48
C THR A 17 -1.67 0.22 0.27
N ILE A 18 -2.78 0.09 -0.46
CA ILE A 18 -4.05 -0.43 0.03
C ILE A 18 -4.47 -1.58 -0.86
N THR A 19 -4.70 -2.74 -0.26
CA THR A 19 -5.30 -3.90 -0.92
C THR A 19 -6.80 -3.97 -0.64
N LEU A 20 -7.52 -4.83 -1.37
CA LEU A 20 -8.93 -5.12 -1.08
C LEU A 20 -9.13 -5.68 0.34
N THR A 21 -8.17 -6.42 0.88
CA THR A 21 -8.22 -6.93 2.25
C THR A 21 -8.15 -5.80 3.26
N ASP A 22 -7.29 -4.80 3.02
CA ASP A 22 -7.15 -3.62 3.88
C ASP A 22 -8.44 -2.80 3.89
N LEU A 23 -9.04 -2.57 2.71
CA LEU A 23 -10.34 -1.88 2.59
C LEU A 23 -11.46 -2.63 3.31
N ARG A 24 -11.48 -3.96 3.20
CA ARG A 24 -12.48 -4.77 3.90
C ARG A 24 -12.31 -4.63 5.41
N HIS A 25 -11.08 -4.67 5.91
CA HIS A 25 -10.83 -4.48 7.33
C HIS A 25 -11.30 -3.10 7.79
N ALA A 26 -10.94 -2.05 7.04
CA ALA A 26 -11.30 -0.68 7.36
C ALA A 26 -12.83 -0.43 7.32
N ALA A 27 -13.52 -0.98 6.32
CA ALA A 27 -14.96 -0.78 6.15
C ALA A 27 -15.83 -1.49 7.21
N PHE A 28 -15.27 -2.49 7.90
CA PHE A 28 -15.99 -3.27 8.91
C PHE A 28 -15.49 -3.03 10.34
N ASP A 29 -14.50 -2.16 10.55
CA ASP A 29 -14.06 -1.79 11.90
C ASP A 29 -14.96 -0.69 12.47
N PRO A 30 -15.80 -1.00 13.50
CA PRO A 30 -16.73 -0.03 14.07
C PRO A 30 -16.03 1.13 14.80
N ASN A 31 -14.71 1.04 15.04
CA ASN A 31 -13.94 2.07 15.74
C ASN A 31 -13.32 3.10 14.79
N LEU A 32 -13.34 2.85 13.47
CA LEU A 32 -12.63 3.66 12.48
C LEU A 32 -13.41 4.94 12.11
N GLY A 33 -14.73 4.95 12.29
CA GLY A 33 -15.58 6.11 11.98
C GLY A 33 -15.83 6.29 10.47
N ASP A 34 -16.69 7.24 10.10
CA ASP A 34 -17.11 7.46 8.71
C ASP A 34 -16.12 8.28 7.87
N GLU A 35 -15.07 8.85 8.47
CA GLU A 35 -14.13 9.80 7.83
C GLU A 35 -12.72 9.24 7.62
N VAL A 36 -12.56 7.92 7.58
CA VAL A 36 -11.24 7.28 7.43
C VAL A 36 -10.62 7.60 6.08
N THR A 37 -9.40 8.11 6.12
CA THR A 37 -8.63 8.51 4.95
C THR A 37 -7.78 7.37 4.40
N ALA A 38 -7.39 7.46 3.13
CA ALA A 38 -6.44 6.53 2.53
C ALA A 38 -5.08 6.51 3.27
N GLY A 39 -4.70 7.63 3.89
CA GLY A 39 -3.46 7.72 4.65
C GLY A 39 -3.46 6.85 5.92
N GLU A 40 -4.64 6.67 6.54
CA GLU A 40 -4.83 5.87 7.75
C GLU A 40 -4.97 4.37 7.44
N VAL A 41 -5.54 4.01 6.28
CA VAL A 41 -5.71 2.62 5.86
C VAL A 41 -4.45 2.04 5.21
N ALA A 42 -3.63 2.89 4.59
CA ALA A 42 -2.47 2.43 3.84
C ALA A 42 -1.47 1.65 4.70
N ARG A 43 -1.05 0.48 4.20
CA ARG A 43 0.07 -0.26 4.78
C ARG A 43 1.35 0.50 4.47
N SER A 44 1.94 1.08 5.52
CA SER A 44 3.21 1.79 5.43
C SER A 44 4.36 0.81 5.09
N LYS A 45 5.28 1.24 4.23
CA LYS A 45 6.49 0.48 3.81
C LYS A 45 6.20 -0.79 3.00
N PRO A 46 5.44 -0.71 1.89
CA PRO A 46 5.37 -1.82 0.94
C PRO A 46 6.77 -2.15 0.38
N PRO A 47 7.01 -3.38 -0.12
CA PRO A 47 8.20 -3.66 -0.89
C PRO A 47 8.26 -2.72 -2.10
N VAL A 48 9.36 -1.99 -2.24
CA VAL A 48 9.58 -1.04 -3.34
C VAL A 48 10.88 -1.31 -4.05
N LEU A 49 10.90 -0.97 -5.34
CA LEU A 49 12.09 -0.98 -6.16
C LEU A 49 12.43 0.45 -6.58
N TYR A 50 13.72 0.75 -6.64
CA TYR A 50 14.19 1.95 -7.32
C TYR A 50 14.12 1.75 -8.84
N ARG A 51 13.97 2.85 -9.57
CA ARG A 51 13.96 2.85 -11.04
C ARG A 51 15.16 2.11 -11.67
N THR A 52 16.29 2.08 -10.96
CA THR A 52 17.55 1.49 -11.41
C THR A 52 17.78 0.06 -10.89
N ASP A 53 16.87 -0.48 -10.09
CA ASP A 53 16.99 -1.86 -9.60
C ASP A 53 16.80 -2.87 -10.73
N ASN A 54 17.53 -3.98 -10.66
CA ASN A 54 17.45 -5.03 -11.66
C ASN A 54 16.31 -6.03 -11.35
N ILE A 55 15.98 -6.87 -12.34
CA ILE A 55 14.89 -7.85 -12.23
C ILE A 55 15.20 -8.95 -11.20
N GLU A 56 16.47 -9.32 -11.01
CA GLU A 56 16.83 -10.29 -9.98
C GLU A 56 16.47 -9.81 -8.57
N LYS A 57 16.72 -8.52 -8.28
CA LYS A 57 16.29 -7.89 -7.03
C LYS A 57 14.76 -7.87 -6.90
N ALA A 58 14.05 -7.62 -8.00
CA ALA A 58 12.59 -7.67 -8.02
C ALA A 58 12.04 -9.06 -7.65
N ILE A 59 12.61 -10.12 -8.21
CA ILE A 59 12.21 -11.51 -7.92
C ILE A 59 12.48 -11.84 -6.45
N LYS A 60 13.68 -11.55 -5.95
CA LYS A 60 14.04 -11.81 -4.54
C LYS A 60 13.12 -11.08 -3.56
N LEU A 61 12.74 -9.84 -3.88
CA LEU A 61 11.83 -9.06 -3.05
C LEU A 61 10.42 -9.68 -3.02
N MET A 62 9.93 -10.19 -4.15
CA MET A 62 8.64 -10.88 -4.23
C MET A 62 8.63 -12.21 -3.47
N GLU A 63 9.73 -12.96 -3.46
CA GLU A 63 9.84 -14.21 -2.71
C GLU A 63 9.90 -14.01 -1.18
N GLN A 64 10.28 -12.81 -0.73
CA GLN A 64 10.45 -12.46 0.68
C GLN A 64 9.22 -11.82 1.33
N THR A 65 8.20 -11.48 0.53
CA THR A 65 6.98 -10.79 0.98
C THR A 65 5.81 -11.76 1.05
#